data_AF-A0A512N6J6-F1
#
_entry.id   AF-A0A512N6J6-F1
#
_cell.length_a   1.000
_cell.length_b   1.000
_cell.length_c   1.000
_cell.angle_alpha   90.00
_cell.angle_beta   90.00
_cell.angle_gamma   90.00
#
_symmetry.space_group_name_H-M   'P 1'
#
loop_
_entity.id
_entity.type
_entity.pdbx_description
1 polymer ?
#
loop_
_entity_poly.entity_id
_entity_poly.type
_entity_poly.pdbx_seq_one_letter_code
_entity_poly.pdbx_strand_id
1 'polypeptide(L)'
;MIGAIVTLAACALMCSGLATLGNHAIAREFRDFDLRKNTEILMDPAIAVRYAEYRLATNIFYRQGLVLWTVLGLMIAYMVIVTVLER
;
A
#
# COMPACT_ATOMS: atom_id res chain seq x y z
N MET A 1 6.20 15.67 -19.39
CA MET A 1 6.65 14.65 -18.40
C MET A 1 6.40 15.04 -16.95
N ILE A 2 6.75 16.27 -16.52
CA ILE A 2 6.64 16.70 -15.11
C ILE A 2 5.25 16.49 -14.53
N GLY A 3 4.18 16.86 -15.24
CA GLY A 3 2.80 16.63 -14.78
C GLY A 3 2.48 15.15 -14.49
N ALA A 4 2.96 14.23 -15.34
CA ALA A 4 2.77 12.80 -15.13
C ALA A 4 3.53 12.29 -13.89
N ILE A 5 4.76 12.79 -13.67
CA ILE A 5 5.58 12.47 -12.49
C ILE A 5 4.87 12.93 -11.20
N VAL A 6 4.32 14.14 -11.20
CA VAL A 6 3.59 14.69 -10.05
C VAL A 6 2.33 13.86 -9.75
N THR A 7 1.54 13.53 -10.77
CA THR A 7 0.34 12.69 -10.59
C THR A 7 0.69 11.29 -10.08
N LEU A 8 1.72 10.65 -10.65
CA LEU A 8 2.21 9.35 -10.17
C LEU A 8 2.68 9.41 -8.72
N ALA A 9 3.41 10.46 -8.33
CA ALA A 9 3.86 10.66 -6.96
C ALA A 9 2.69 10.83 -5.99
N ALA A 10 1.68 11.63 -6.37
CA ALA A 10 0.47 11.79 -5.56
C ALA A 10 -0.27 10.46 -5.37
N CYS A 11 -0.47 9.70 -6.44
CA CYS A 11 -1.11 8.37 -6.36
C CYS A 11 -0.29 7.39 -5.51
N ALA A 12 1.04 7.35 -5.67
CA ALA A 12 1.91 6.47 -4.89
C ALA A 12 1.82 6.78 -3.38
N LEU A 13 1.78 8.07 -3.03
CA LEU A 13 1.59 8.53 -1.66
C LEU A 13 0.21 8.15 -1.11
N MET A 14 -0.87 8.35 -1.89
CA MET A 14 -2.22 7.96 -1.46
C MET A 14 -2.33 6.46 -1.23
N CYS A 15 -1.83 5.62 -2.14
CA CYS A 15 -1.81 4.16 -1.97
C CYS A 15 -1.00 3.74 -0.73
N SER A 16 0.16 4.36 -0.51
CA SER A 16 1.00 4.07 0.66
C SER A 16 0.31 4.49 1.97
N GLY A 17 -0.34 5.65 1.96
CA GLY A 17 -1.12 6.15 3.10
C GLY A 17 -2.31 5.26 3.43
N LEU A 18 -3.08 4.84 2.42
CA LEU A 18 -4.21 3.92 2.60
C LEU A 18 -3.77 2.55 3.13
N ALA A 19 -2.65 2.01 2.62
CA ALA A 19 -2.08 0.78 3.17
C ALA A 19 -1.67 0.93 4.65
N THR A 20 -1.09 2.08 5.00
CA THR A 20 -0.69 2.38 6.38
C THR A 20 -1.90 2.51 7.31
N LEU A 21 -2.95 3.22 6.87
CA LEU A 21 -4.20 3.35 7.61
C LEU A 21 -4.90 2.00 7.78
N GLY A 22 -4.90 1.15 6.74
CA GLY A 22 -5.44 -0.20 6.81
C GLY A 22 -4.71 -1.06 7.84
N ASN A 23 -3.37 -1.04 7.85
CA ASN A 23 -2.57 -1.72 8.88
C ASN A 23 -2.86 -1.17 10.29
N HIS A 24 -3.03 0.14 10.43
CA HIS A 24 -3.35 0.76 11.72
C HIS A 24 -4.75 0.39 12.20
N ALA A 25 -5.74 0.34 11.30
CA ALA A 25 -7.10 -0.10 11.60
C ALA A 25 -7.11 -1.56 12.08
N ILE A 26 -6.40 -2.45 11.37
CA ILE A 26 -6.22 -3.85 11.77
C ILE A 26 -5.58 -3.94 13.16
N ALA A 27 -4.48 -3.20 13.38
CA ALA A 27 -3.77 -3.23 14.66
C ALA A 27 -4.62 -2.69 15.84
N ARG A 28 -5.55 -1.76 15.57
CA ARG A 28 -6.45 -1.20 16.58
C ARG A 28 -7.63 -2.13 16.88
N GLU A 29 -8.30 -2.65 15.84
CA GLU A 29 -9.50 -3.48 15.99
C GLU A 29 -9.16 -4.91 16.46
N PHE A 30 -7.99 -5.41 16.06
CA PHE A 30 -7.52 -6.77 16.38
C PHE A 30 -6.29 -6.77 17.29
N ARG A 31 -6.12 -5.74 18.13
CA ARG A 31 -4.93 -5.55 18.98
C ARG A 31 -4.61 -6.75 19.86
N ASP A 32 -5.66 -7.35 20.43
CA ASP A 32 -5.56 -8.47 21.37
C ASP A 32 -5.72 -9.83 20.64
N PHE A 33 -5.80 -9.81 19.31
CA PHE A 33 -5.98 -10.97 18.44
C PHE A 33 -4.62 -11.57 18.05
N ASP A 34 -4.07 -12.40 18.93
CA ASP A 34 -2.87 -13.17 18.62
C ASP A 34 -3.22 -14.40 17.77
N LEU A 35 -2.97 -14.33 16.46
CA LEU A 35 -3.22 -15.42 15.50
C LEU A 35 -2.56 -16.76 15.90
N ARG A 36 -1.51 -16.72 16.73
CA ARG A 36 -0.82 -17.93 17.22
C ARG A 36 -1.45 -18.54 18.48
N LYS A 37 -2.21 -17.76 19.26
CA LYS A 37 -2.81 -18.21 20.53
C LYS A 37 -4.32 -18.41 20.44
N ASN A 38 -4.99 -17.74 19.51
CA ASN A 38 -6.45 -17.68 19.41
C ASN A 38 -6.96 -18.15 18.03
N THR A 39 -6.70 -19.41 17.68
CA THR A 39 -7.32 -20.05 16.50
C THR A 39 -8.83 -20.20 16.64
N GLU A 40 -9.38 -20.14 17.86
CA GLU A 40 -10.82 -20.26 18.12
C GLU A 40 -11.62 -18.98 17.81
N ILE A 41 -11.01 -17.78 17.79
CA ILE A 41 -11.74 -16.54 17.48
C ILE A 41 -11.96 -16.40 15.94
N LEU A 42 -11.27 -17.20 15.13
CA LEU A 42 -11.65 -17.43 13.72
C LEU A 42 -12.93 -18.30 13.57
N MET A 43 -13.53 -18.82 14.66
CA MET A 43 -14.81 -19.52 14.58
C MET A 43 -16.01 -18.59 14.43
N ASP A 44 -15.90 -17.29 14.74
CA ASP A 44 -16.93 -16.32 14.36
C ASP A 44 -16.68 -15.90 12.89
N PRO A 45 -17.53 -16.35 11.95
CA PRO A 45 -17.33 -16.09 10.53
C PRO A 45 -17.35 -14.58 10.23
N ALA A 46 -18.10 -13.79 11.00
CA ALA A 46 -18.23 -12.36 10.77
C ALA A 46 -16.92 -11.61 11.06
N ILE A 47 -16.20 -12.03 12.11
CA ILE A 47 -14.91 -11.43 12.50
C ILE A 47 -13.82 -11.84 11.51
N ALA A 48 -13.81 -13.12 11.10
CA ALA A 48 -12.85 -13.64 10.12
C ALA A 48 -12.97 -12.95 8.75
N VAL A 49 -14.20 -12.73 8.28
CA VAL A 49 -14.47 -12.03 7.01
C VAL A 49 -13.97 -10.59 7.06
N ARG A 50 -14.31 -9.84 8.13
CA ARG A 50 -13.84 -8.45 8.29
C ARG A 50 -12.32 -8.33 8.32
N TYR A 51 -11.64 -9.19 9.08
CA TYR A 51 -10.17 -9.21 9.10
C TYR A 51 -9.58 -9.48 7.71
N ALA A 52 -10.16 -10.45 6.99
CA ALA A 52 -9.73 -10.78 5.63
C ALA A 52 -9.94 -9.61 4.67
N GLU A 53 -11.06 -8.90 4.75
CA GLU A 53 -11.36 -7.71 3.95
C GLU A 53 -10.35 -6.58 4.21
N TYR A 54 -10.09 -6.25 5.47
CA TYR A 54 -9.09 -5.23 5.83
C TYR A 54 -7.69 -5.61 5.34
N ARG A 55 -7.31 -6.87 5.52
CA ARG A 55 -6.00 -7.37 5.07
C ARG A 55 -5.88 -7.38 3.55
N LEU A 56 -6.95 -7.75 2.85
CA LEU A 56 -7.00 -7.74 1.38
C LEU A 56 -6.86 -6.32 0.85
N ALA A 57 -7.67 -5.38 1.36
CA ALA A 57 -7.62 -3.97 0.96
C ALA A 57 -6.22 -3.39 1.19
N THR A 58 -5.66 -3.62 2.38
CA THR A 58 -4.32 -3.15 2.74
C THR A 58 -3.25 -3.71 1.80
N ASN A 59 -3.31 -5.01 1.48
CA ASN A 59 -2.38 -5.65 0.55
C ASN A 59 -2.51 -5.12 -0.89
N ILE A 60 -3.72 -4.82 -1.35
CA ILE A 60 -3.94 -4.23 -2.68
C ILE A 60 -3.27 -2.86 -2.74
N PHE A 61 -3.56 -1.98 -1.77
CA PHE A 61 -2.97 -0.64 -1.75
C PHE A 61 -1.44 -0.68 -1.58
N TYR A 62 -0.92 -1.62 -0.78
CA TYR A 62 0.52 -1.81 -0.65
C TYR A 62 1.18 -2.21 -1.98
N ARG A 63 0.61 -3.20 -2.70
CA ARG A 63 1.13 -3.63 -4.01
C ARG A 63 1.01 -2.53 -5.06
N GLN A 64 -0.12 -1.83 -5.11
CA GLN A 64 -0.31 -0.69 -6.01
C GLN A 64 0.71 0.42 -5.71
N GLY A 65 0.90 0.77 -4.44
CA GLY A 65 1.92 1.73 -4.02
C GLY A 65 3.32 1.32 -4.48
N LEU A 66 3.71 0.06 -4.27
CA LEU A 66 5.01 -0.46 -4.68
C LEU A 66 5.25 -0.35 -6.19
N VAL A 67 4.25 -0.68 -7.00
CA VAL A 67 4.31 -0.53 -8.46
C VAL A 67 4.45 0.94 -8.85
N LEU A 68 3.63 1.82 -8.26
CA LEU A 68 3.66 3.26 -8.57
C LEU A 68 4.99 3.91 -8.20
N TRP A 69 5.57 3.56 -7.04
CA TRP A 69 6.91 4.00 -6.65
C TRP A 69 7.99 3.54 -7.62
N THR A 70 7.90 2.30 -8.09
CA THR A 70 8.85 1.76 -9.07
C THR A 70 8.76 2.51 -10.40
N VAL A 71 7.55 2.70 -10.92
CA VAL A 71 7.32 3.45 -12.17
C VAL A 71 7.77 4.91 -12.03
N LEU A 72 7.49 5.56 -10.91
CA LEU A 72 7.95 6.92 -10.62
C LEU A 72 9.48 7.00 -10.65
N GLY A 73 10.17 6.06 -10.01
CA GLY A 73 11.63 5.98 -10.01
C GLY A 73 12.20 5.84 -11.43
N LEU A 74 11.61 4.98 -12.27
CA LEU A 74 12.00 4.83 -13.67
C LEU A 74 11.79 6.12 -14.48
N MET A 75 10.67 6.81 -14.29
CA MET A 75 10.39 8.06 -14.99
C MET A 75 11.36 9.18 -14.60
N ILE A 76 11.70 9.29 -13.32
CA ILE A 76 12.67 10.27 -12.83
C ILE A 76 14.06 9.94 -13.39
N ALA A 77 14.48 8.68 -13.33
CA ALA A 77 15.78 8.26 -13.87
C ALA A 77 15.89 8.55 -15.37
N TYR A 78 14.85 8.24 -16.14
CA TYR A 78 14.80 8.56 -17.58
C TYR A 78 14.90 10.07 -17.82
N MET A 79 14.14 10.88 -17.08
CA MET A 79 14.21 12.34 -17.21
C MET A 79 15.61 12.87 -16.94
N VAL A 80 16.28 12.38 -15.90
CA VAL A 80 17.65 12.77 -15.55
C VAL A 80 18.62 12.37 -16.66
N ILE A 81 18.56 11.12 -17.14
CA ILE A 81 19.43 10.62 -18.21
C ILE A 81 19.29 11.48 -19.47
N VAL A 82 18.06 11.76 -19.91
CA VAL A 82 17.81 12.61 -21.08
C VAL A 82 18.35 14.02 -20.87
N THR A 83 18.08 14.63 -19.71
CA THR A 83 18.54 15.99 -19.41
C THR A 83 20.08 16.08 -19.36
N VAL A 84 20.76 15.02 -18.94
CA VAL A 84 22.23 14.95 -18.92
C VAL A 84 22.81 14.70 -20.32
N LEU A 85 22.17 13.85 -21.14
CA LEU A 85 22.62 13.55 -22.50
C LEU A 85 22.38 14.69 -23.49
N GLU A 86 21.41 15.56 -23.24
CA GLU A 86 21.12 16.75 -24.05
C GLU A 86 22.00 17.97 -23.71
N ARG A 87 22.90 17.85 -22.72
CA ARG A 87 23.92 18.85 -22.39
C ARG A 87 25.25 18.56 -23.06
#